data_AF-A0A9W6LTN0-F1
#
_entry.id   AF-A0A9W6LTN0-F1
#
_cell.length_a   1.000
_cell.length_b   1.000
_cell.length_c   1.000
_cell.angle_alpha   90.00
_cell.angle_beta   90.00
_cell.angle_gamma   90.00
#
_symmetry.space_group_name_H-M   'P 1'
#
loop_
_entity.id
_entity.type
_entity.pdbx_description
1 polymer ?
#
loop_
_entity_poly.entity_id
_entity_poly.type
_entity_poly.pdbx_seq_one_letter_code
_entity_poly.pdbx_strand_id
1 'polypeptide(L)'
;MSTRNIGLVRAIILAGGFAQAVFWTLTLETLRNGLLPFDLVFFWLTIPAIALGLLGQSLPLAAGLALAGFIINIGLLAGLAVNL
;
A
#
# COMPACT_ATOMS: atom_id res chain seq x y z
N MET A 1 17.93 2.55 18.37
CA MET A 1 16.64 3.26 18.19
C MET A 1 15.83 3.09 19.46
N SER A 2 15.23 4.15 20.00
CA SER A 2 14.33 4.03 21.17
C SER A 2 13.10 3.18 20.81
N THR A 3 12.56 2.42 21.78
CA THR A 3 11.30 1.65 21.62
C THR A 3 10.14 2.52 21.13
N ARG A 4 10.12 3.80 21.53
CA ARG A 4 9.16 4.79 21.06
C ARG A 4 9.27 5.07 19.56
N ASN A 5 10.50 5.11 19.02
CA ASN A 5 10.74 5.36 17.60
C ASN A 5 10.32 4.15 16.75
N ILE A 6 10.54 2.93 17.27
CA ILE A 6 10.11 1.70 16.60
C ILE A 6 8.59 1.63 16.51
N GLY A 7 7.89 1.96 17.61
CA GLY A 7 6.43 2.04 17.63
C GLY A 7 5.87 3.06 16.62
N LEU A 8 6.50 4.24 16.55
CA LEU A 8 6.08 5.31 15.63
C LEU A 8 6.29 4.92 14.16
N VAL A 9 7.46 4.38 13.80
CA VAL A 9 7.74 3.92 12.43
C VAL A 9 6.71 2.87 12.00
N ARG A 10 6.42 1.94 12.89
CA ARG A 10 5.47 0.86 12.66
C ARG A 10 4.04 1.39 12.46
N ALA A 11 3.62 2.37 13.26
CA ALA A 11 2.33 3.03 13.08
C ALA A 11 2.21 3.76 11.73
N ILE A 12 3.27 4.42 11.27
CA ILE A 12 3.31 5.09 9.95
C ILE A 12 3.16 4.08 8.81
N ILE A 13 3.89 2.96 8.86
CA ILE A 13 3.80 1.89 7.85
C ILE A 13 2.37 1.35 7.79
N LEU A 14 1.78 1.06 8.95
CA LEU A 14 0.40 0.54 9.03
C LEU A 14 -0.61 1.55 8.49
N ALA A 15 -0.51 2.82 8.88
CA ALA A 15 -1.37 3.87 8.35
C ALA A 15 -1.28 3.97 6.82
N GLY A 16 -0.06 3.91 6.27
CA GLY A 16 0.16 3.91 4.82
C GLY A 16 -0.39 2.67 4.10
N GLY A 17 -0.24 1.49 4.70
CA GLY A 17 -0.80 0.25 4.18
C GLY A 17 -2.34 0.25 4.19
N PHE A 18 -2.95 0.69 5.30
CA PHE A 18 -4.41 0.79 5.39
C PHE A 18 -5.00 1.84 4.44
N ALA A 19 -4.33 2.98 4.26
CA ALA A 19 -4.75 3.97 3.27
C ALA A 19 -4.78 3.38 1.84
N GLN A 20 -3.77 2.58 1.49
CA GLN A 20 -3.75 1.87 0.21
C GLN A 20 -4.82 0.78 0.10
N ALA A 21 -5.13 0.09 1.19
CA ALA A 21 -6.22 -0.89 1.23
C ALA A 21 -7.59 -0.25 0.97
N VAL A 22 -7.83 0.91 1.59
CA VAL A 22 -9.04 1.71 1.35
C VAL A 22 -9.09 2.18 -0.10
N PHE A 23 -7.98 2.70 -0.62
CA PHE A 23 -7.88 3.11 -2.03
C PHE A 23 -8.20 1.95 -3.00
N TRP A 24 -7.62 0.76 -2.76
CA TRP A 24 -7.91 -0.42 -3.56
C TRP A 24 -9.40 -0.80 -3.51
N THR A 25 -10.02 -0.76 -2.34
CA THR A 25 -11.45 -1.04 -2.16
C THR A 25 -12.31 -0.06 -2.97
N LEU A 26 -12.01 1.24 -2.93
CA LEU A 26 -12.72 2.24 -3.72
C LEU A 26 -12.52 2.02 -5.22
N THR A 27 -11.29 1.69 -5.63
CA THR A 27 -10.95 1.40 -7.04
C THR A 27 -11.75 0.21 -7.57
N LEU A 28 -11.91 -0.84 -6.76
CA LEU A 28 -12.74 -2.00 -7.08
C LEU A 28 -14.22 -1.64 -7.26
N GLU A 29 -14.76 -0.72 -6.47
CA GLU A 29 -16.16 -0.32 -6.59
C GLU A 29 -16.42 0.51 -7.85
N THR A 30 -15.46 1.32 -8.28
CA THR A 30 -15.67 2.28 -9.39
C THR A 30 -15.28 1.77 -10.77
N LEU A 31 -14.37 0.80 -10.90
CA LEU A 31 -13.70 0.50 -12.18
C LEU A 31 -13.83 -0.95 -12.68
N ARG A 32 -14.62 -1.81 -12.04
CA ARG A 32 -14.44 -3.27 -12.23
C ARG A 32 -15.01 -3.81 -13.54
N ASN A 33 -14.11 -4.25 -14.41
CA ASN A 33 -14.32 -5.21 -15.51
C ASN A 33 -13.15 -6.24 -15.58
N GLY A 34 -12.69 -6.76 -14.45
CA GLY A 34 -11.63 -7.78 -14.39
C GLY A 34 -10.51 -7.48 -13.38
N LEU A 35 -9.41 -8.21 -13.50
CA LEU A 35 -8.17 -8.00 -12.73
C LEU A 35 -7.49 -6.71 -13.21
N LEU A 36 -7.42 -5.71 -12.34
CA LEU A 36 -6.75 -4.45 -12.61
C LEU A 36 -5.30 -4.47 -12.10
N PRO A 37 -4.39 -3.67 -12.68
CA PRO A 37 -3.04 -3.50 -12.14
C PRO A 37 -3.00 -3.11 -10.64
N PHE A 38 -4.04 -2.44 -10.16
CA PHE A 38 -4.25 -2.11 -8.74
C PHE A 38 -4.37 -3.34 -7.83
N ASP A 39 -4.93 -4.44 -8.33
CA ASP A 39 -5.02 -5.69 -7.57
C ASP A 39 -3.62 -6.25 -7.31
N LEU A 40 -2.75 -6.22 -8.32
CA LEU A 40 -1.38 -6.69 -8.18
C LEU A 40 -0.62 -5.85 -7.15
N VAL A 41 -0.76 -4.52 -7.19
CA VAL A 41 -0.17 -3.64 -6.18
C VAL A 41 -0.65 -4.00 -4.78
N PHE A 42 -1.96 -4.20 -4.63
CA PHE A 42 -2.54 -4.51 -3.33
C PHE A 42 -2.05 -5.85 -2.77
N PHE A 43 -2.15 -6.93 -3.55
CA PHE A 43 -1.78 -8.27 -3.11
C PHE A 43 -0.28 -8.44 -2.87
N TRP A 44 0.56 -7.84 -3.72
CA TRP A 44 2.01 -8.07 -3.69
C TRP A 44 2.80 -7.05 -2.86
N LEU A 45 2.26 -5.84 -2.67
CA LEU A 45 2.98 -4.78 -1.97
C LEU A 45 2.25 -4.35 -0.70
N THR A 46 0.95 -4.04 -0.80
CA THR A 46 0.19 -3.51 0.35
C THR A 46 -0.04 -4.57 1.43
N ILE A 47 -0.51 -5.78 1.08
CA ILE A 47 -0.74 -6.85 2.07
C ILE A 47 0.56 -7.24 2.79
N PRO A 48 1.69 -7.51 2.09
CA PRO A 48 2.94 -7.85 2.78
C PRO A 48 3.48 -6.70 3.64
N ALA A 49 3.33 -5.43 3.20
CA ALA A 49 3.71 -4.28 4.00
C ALA A 49 2.92 -4.20 5.33
N ILE A 50 1.61 -4.42 5.28
CA ILE A 50 0.76 -4.46 6.48
C ILE A 50 1.17 -5.64 7.36
N ALA A 51 1.35 -6.83 6.80
CA ALA A 51 1.72 -8.02 7.56
C ALA A 51 3.05 -7.84 8.31
N LEU A 52 4.09 -7.37 7.62
CA LEU A 52 5.39 -7.08 8.22
C LEU A 52 5.30 -5.96 9.27
N GLY A 53 4.54 -4.90 8.98
CA GLY A 53 4.26 -3.82 9.94
C GLY A 53 3.55 -4.31 11.20
N LEU A 54 2.55 -5.20 11.08
CA LEU A 54 1.82 -5.75 12.21
C LEU A 54 2.71 -6.65 13.07
N LEU A 55 3.50 -7.52 12.42
CA LEU A 55 4.46 -8.40 13.09
C LEU A 55 5.66 -7.65 13.68
N GLY A 56 5.87 -6.38 13.30
CA GLY A 56 7.04 -5.61 13.71
C GLY A 56 8.35 -6.15 13.15
N GLN A 57 8.27 -6.96 12.09
CA GLN A 57 9.41 -7.61 11.45
C GLN A 57 9.84 -6.80 10.23
N SER A 58 11.15 -6.65 10.04
CA SER A 58 11.71 -6.03 8.84
C SER A 58 11.05 -4.69 8.48
N LEU A 59 10.87 -3.79 9.47
CA LEU A 59 10.22 -2.49 9.28
C LEU A 59 10.73 -1.68 8.07
N PRO A 60 12.04 -1.67 7.75
CA PRO A 60 12.52 -1.00 6.53
C PRO A 60 11.94 -1.59 5.24
N LEU A 61 11.81 -2.92 5.16
CA LEU A 61 11.20 -3.60 4.02
C LEU A 61 9.70 -3.29 3.95
N ALA A 62 9.00 -3.35 5.08
CA ALA A 62 7.58 -3.01 5.15
C ALA A 62 7.30 -1.57 4.68
N ALA A 63 8.15 -0.62 5.10
CA ALA A 63 8.09 0.75 4.63
C ALA A 63 8.36 0.87 3.13
N GLY A 64 9.38 0.15 2.62
CA GLY A 64 9.71 0.12 1.19
C GLY A 64 8.56 -0.43 0.33
N LEU A 65 7.91 -1.50 0.77
CA LEU A 65 6.75 -2.09 0.09
C LEU A 65 5.54 -1.15 0.10
N ALA A 66 5.24 -0.54 1.25
CA ALA A 66 4.17 0.47 1.34
C ALA A 66 4.44 1.67 0.42
N LEU A 67 5.68 2.17 0.38
CA LEU A 67 6.06 3.29 -0.49
C LEU A 67 5.98 2.91 -1.97
N ALA A 68 6.49 1.74 -2.35
CA ALA A 68 6.43 1.25 -3.72
C ALA A 68 4.99 1.10 -4.20
N GLY A 69 4.12 0.50 -3.37
CA GLY A 69 2.71 0.36 -3.70
C GLY A 69 2.01 1.71 -3.90
N PHE A 70 2.31 2.69 -3.05
CA PHE A 70 1.79 4.05 -3.19
C PHE A 70 2.23 4.72 -4.50
N ILE A 71 3.52 4.68 -4.84
CA ILE A 71 4.07 5.28 -6.07
C ILE A 71 3.43 4.64 -7.31
N ILE A 72 3.32 3.32 -7.33
CA ILE A 72 2.74 2.60 -8.46
C ILE A 72 1.25 2.94 -8.60
N ASN A 73 0.50 2.98 -7.49
CA ASN A 73 -0.92 3.38 -7.52
C ASN A 73 -1.11 4.80 -8.08
N ILE A 74 -0.24 5.76 -7.76
CA ILE A 74 -0.27 7.10 -8.37
C ILE A 74 -0.05 7.01 -9.88
N GLY A 75 0.97 6.28 -10.32
CA GLY A 75 1.27 6.12 -11.75
C GLY A 75 0.13 5.48 -12.52
N LEU A 76 -0.49 4.44 -11.94
CA LEU A 76 -1.66 3.78 -12.52
C LEU A 76 -2.88 4.72 -12.58
N LEU A 77 -3.13 5.50 -11.54
CA LEU A 77 -4.23 6.46 -11.50
C LEU A 77 -4.04 7.58 -12.52
N ALA A 78 -2.82 8.11 -12.64
CA ALA A 78 -2.47 9.09 -13.67
C ALA A 78 -2.65 8.51 -15.08
N GLY A 79 -2.23 7.26 -15.30
CA GLY A 79 -2.44 6.55 -16.55
C GLY A 79 -3.92 6.36 -16.89
N LEU A 80 -4.77 6.04 -15.92
CA LEU A 80 -6.22 5.97 -16.12
C LEU A 80 -6.81 7.33 -16.48
N ALA A 81 -6.43 8.40 -15.78
CA ALA A 81 -6.95 9.74 -16.01
C ALA A 81 -6.61 10.31 -17.40
N VAL A 82 -5.51 9.86 -18.02
CA VAL A 82 -5.13 10.24 -19.40
C VAL A 82 -5.90 9.45 -20.47
N ASN A 83 -6.38 8.25 -20.14
CA ASN A 83 -7.10 7.37 -21.06
C ASN A 83 -8.64 7.52 -20.98
N LEU A 84 -9.14 8.40 -20.12
CA LEU A 84 -10.55 8.77 -19.99
C LEU A 84 -10.82 10.12 -20.67
#